data_AF-A0A6A7LXW1-F1
#
_entry.id   AF-A0A6A7LXW1-F1
#
_cell.length_a   1.000
_cell.length_b   1.000
_cell.length_c   1.000
_cell.angle_alpha   90.00
_cell.angle_beta   90.00
_cell.angle_gamma   90.00
#
_symmetry.space_group_name_H-M   'P 1'
#
loop_
_entity.id
_entity.type
_entity.pdbx_description
1 polymer ?
#
loop_
_entity_poly.entity_id
_entity_poly.type
_entity_poly.pdbx_seq_one_letter_code
_entity_poly.pdbx_strand_id
1 'polypeptide(L)'
;MPLTLKALRKKDYSEYPKTLGEHLKKRRRELGLLQREAGEWMGVSADTIVNWEKDRARPVPSQFKPVVAFLGYDPTPVTASLAERFEAKRRSLGATIDQVAQYLGWDEGSLRRYLRGEWQLSCERADALEEFLGLTAPAAASVLAMPRRKRWSA
;
A
#
# COMPACT_ATOMS: atom_id res chain seq x y z
N MET A 1 -4.57 23.31 -49.48
CA MET A 1 -5.01 23.30 -48.08
C MET A 1 -3.88 22.77 -47.21
N PRO A 2 -3.22 23.58 -46.37
CA PRO A 2 -2.18 23.06 -45.48
C PRO A 2 -2.84 22.35 -44.28
N LEU A 3 -2.46 21.09 -44.04
CA LEU A 3 -2.88 20.34 -42.86
C LEU A 3 -2.04 20.82 -41.67
N THR A 4 -2.68 21.43 -40.67
CA THR A 4 -2.03 21.81 -39.41
C THR A 4 -2.04 20.61 -38.46
N LEU A 5 -0.90 19.96 -38.27
CA LEU A 5 -0.75 18.93 -37.24
C LEU A 5 -0.74 19.62 -35.87
N LYS A 6 -1.82 19.50 -35.10
CA LYS A 6 -1.81 19.85 -33.67
C LYS A 6 -0.80 18.92 -32.99
N ALA A 7 0.29 19.49 -32.49
CA ALA A 7 1.34 18.74 -31.82
C ALA A 7 0.74 17.86 -30.71
N LEU A 8 1.09 16.57 -30.72
CA LEU A 8 0.67 15.61 -29.70
C LEU A 8 1.24 16.09 -28.35
N ARG A 9 0.35 16.44 -27.42
CA ARG A 9 0.72 16.89 -26.08
C ARG A 9 1.53 15.77 -25.41
N LYS A 10 2.78 16.04 -25.04
CA LYS A 10 3.63 15.05 -24.36
C LYS A 10 2.93 14.60 -23.07
N LYS A 11 2.74 13.29 -22.89
CA LYS A 11 2.19 12.72 -21.65
C LYS A 11 3.10 13.10 -20.50
N ASP A 12 2.55 13.66 -19.43
CA ASP A 12 3.29 14.10 -18.23
C ASP A 12 3.41 12.99 -17.17
N TYR A 13 3.11 11.75 -17.54
CA TYR A 13 3.11 10.57 -16.69
C TYR A 13 3.86 9.41 -17.36
N SER A 14 4.47 8.54 -16.56
CA SER A 14 5.18 7.35 -17.05
C SER A 14 4.18 6.28 -17.53
N GLU A 15 4.47 5.64 -18.66
CA GLU A 15 3.69 4.47 -19.10
C GLU A 15 3.97 3.23 -18.24
N TYR A 16 5.14 3.19 -17.60
CA TYR A 16 5.59 2.15 -16.68
C TYR A 16 5.74 2.75 -15.27
N PRO A 17 4.63 2.99 -14.55
CA PRO A 17 4.69 3.47 -13.17
C PRO A 17 5.34 2.42 -12.27
N LYS A 18 6.23 2.87 -11.39
CA LYS A 18 6.93 2.06 -10.39
C LYS A 18 6.51 2.41 -8.97
N THR A 19 6.20 3.68 -8.73
CA THR A 19 5.76 4.16 -7.42
C THR A 19 4.25 4.28 -7.37
N LEU A 20 3.69 4.19 -6.16
CA LEU A 20 2.27 4.42 -5.94
C LEU A 20 1.81 5.77 -6.50
N GLY A 21 2.62 6.83 -6.32
CA GLY A 21 2.34 8.15 -6.86
C GLY A 21 2.26 8.16 -8.38
N GLU A 22 3.17 7.45 -9.06
CA GLU A 22 3.15 7.29 -10.52
C GLU A 22 1.92 6.51 -10.99
N HIS A 23 1.52 5.44 -10.29
CA HIS A 23 0.31 4.68 -10.60
C HIS A 23 -0.94 5.56 -10.51
N LEU A 24 -1.06 6.35 -9.42
CA LEU A 24 -2.16 7.30 -9.22
C LEU A 24 -2.18 8.38 -10.29
N LYS A 25 -1.02 8.99 -10.58
CA LYS A 25 -0.89 10.04 -11.59
C LYS A 25 -1.27 9.52 -12.98
N LYS A 26 -0.80 8.32 -13.35
CA LYS A 26 -1.14 7.66 -14.61
C LYS A 26 -2.65 7.45 -14.71
N ARG A 27 -3.26 6.81 -13.71
CA ARG A 27 -4.69 6.52 -13.72
C ARG A 27 -5.54 7.79 -13.78
N ARG A 28 -5.21 8.81 -12.99
CA ARG A 28 -5.90 10.10 -13.01
C ARG A 28 -5.84 10.75 -14.40
N ARG A 29 -4.67 10.70 -15.05
CA ARG A 29 -4.48 11.26 -16.39
C ARG A 29 -5.21 10.47 -17.47
N GLU A 30 -5.26 9.15 -17.37
CA GLU A 30 -6.06 8.28 -18.26
C GLU A 30 -7.56 8.58 -18.16
N LEU A 31 -8.05 8.86 -16.94
CA LEU A 31 -9.45 9.24 -16.70
C LEU A 31 -9.75 10.72 -17.00
N GLY A 32 -8.74 11.52 -17.33
CA GLY A 32 -8.89 12.95 -17.60
C GLY A 32 -9.24 13.80 -16.37
N LEU A 33 -9.04 13.27 -15.16
CA LEU A 33 -9.46 13.91 -13.91
C LEU A 33 -8.47 14.96 -13.39
N LEU A 34 -9.01 15.99 -12.74
CA LEU A 34 -8.25 16.92 -11.90
C LEU A 34 -7.92 16.27 -10.55
N GLN A 35 -6.90 16.80 -9.87
CA GLN A 35 -6.48 16.29 -8.55
C GLN A 35 -7.59 16.44 -7.50
N ARG A 36 -8.39 17.52 -7.59
CA ARG A 36 -9.55 17.72 -6.71
C ARG A 36 -10.63 16.67 -6.93
N GLU A 37 -10.95 16.37 -8.18
CA GLU A 37 -11.98 15.36 -8.54
C GLU A 37 -11.54 13.96 -8.12
N ALA A 38 -10.26 13.62 -8.31
CA ALA A 38 -9.70 12.35 -7.81
C ALA A 38 -9.77 12.26 -6.28
N GLY A 39 -9.50 13.37 -5.58
CA GLY A 39 -9.63 13.47 -4.13
C GLY A 39 -11.08 13.27 -3.66
N GLU A 40 -12.04 13.95 -4.29
CA GLU A 40 -13.47 13.78 -4.02
C GLU A 40 -13.92 12.33 -4.21
N TRP A 41 -13.47 11.68 -5.28
CA TRP A 41 -13.79 10.27 -5.55
C TRP A 41 -13.22 9.31 -4.48
N MET A 42 -12.01 9.59 -3.99
CA MET A 42 -11.34 8.79 -2.96
C MET A 42 -11.69 9.20 -1.52
N GLY A 43 -12.44 10.30 -1.32
CA GLY A 43 -12.77 10.85 -0.01
C GLY A 43 -11.58 11.50 0.72
N VAL A 44 -10.62 12.06 -0.01
CA VAL A 44 -9.42 12.72 0.55
C VAL A 44 -9.22 14.12 -0.06
N SER A 45 -8.44 14.98 0.62
CA SER A 45 -8.17 16.33 0.12
C SER A 45 -7.30 16.32 -1.14
N ALA A 46 -7.44 17.35 -1.98
CA ALA A 46 -6.61 17.53 -3.17
C ALA A 46 -5.10 17.57 -2.83
N ASP A 47 -4.73 18.21 -1.72
CA ASP A 47 -3.34 18.26 -1.24
C ASP A 47 -2.80 16.88 -0.89
N THR A 48 -3.66 16.00 -0.36
CA THR A 48 -3.29 14.60 -0.08
C THR A 48 -2.94 13.88 -1.37
N ILE A 49 -3.74 14.07 -2.43
CA ILE A 49 -3.45 13.52 -3.76
C ILE A 49 -2.15 14.08 -4.33
N VAL A 50 -1.92 15.39 -4.22
CA VAL A 50 -0.67 16.02 -4.67
C VAL A 50 0.54 15.41 -3.95
N ASN A 51 0.44 15.18 -2.65
CA ASN A 51 1.51 14.59 -1.87
C ASN A 51 1.77 13.13 -2.24
N TRP A 52 0.72 12.36 -2.53
CA TRP A 52 0.86 10.98 -3.02
C TRP A 52 1.46 10.93 -4.41
N GLU A 53 0.99 11.75 -5.37
CA GLU A 53 1.51 11.80 -6.74
C GLU A 53 2.97 12.25 -6.82
N LYS A 54 3.45 12.99 -5.83
CA LYS A 54 4.85 13.42 -5.71
C LYS A 54 5.70 12.47 -4.86
N ASP A 55 5.14 11.34 -4.43
CA ASP A 55 5.77 10.38 -3.52
C ASP A 55 6.29 11.01 -2.21
N ARG A 56 5.70 12.14 -1.79
CA ARG A 56 6.04 12.84 -0.54
C ARG A 56 5.38 12.20 0.68
N ALA A 57 4.27 11.50 0.46
CA ALA A 57 3.54 10.78 1.50
C ALA A 57 2.95 9.50 0.92
N ARG A 58 2.70 8.51 1.79
CA ARG A 58 1.98 7.28 1.45
C ARG A 58 0.60 7.28 2.13
N PRO A 59 -0.43 6.67 1.52
CA PRO A 59 -1.73 6.52 2.16
C PRO A 59 -1.62 5.72 3.45
N VAL A 60 -2.39 6.11 4.46
CA VAL A 60 -2.54 5.27 5.66
C VAL A 60 -3.38 4.03 5.31
N PRO A 61 -3.33 2.94 6.11
CA PRO A 61 -4.03 1.70 5.79
C PRO A 61 -5.53 1.85 5.49
N SER A 62 -6.24 2.76 6.18
CA SER A 62 -7.66 3.04 5.92
C SER A 62 -7.92 3.69 4.56
N GLN A 63 -6.96 4.45 4.04
CA GLN A 63 -7.02 5.12 2.75
C GLN A 63 -6.61 4.21 1.59
N PHE A 64 -6.09 3.02 1.87
CA PHE A 64 -5.65 2.10 0.82
C PHE A 64 -6.82 1.47 0.06
N LYS A 65 -7.95 1.25 0.75
CA LYS A 65 -9.18 0.71 0.12
C LYS A 65 -9.70 1.57 -1.04
N PRO A 66 -9.92 2.90 -0.88
CA PRO A 66 -10.32 3.75 -2.00
C PRO A 66 -9.25 3.87 -3.09
N VAL A 67 -7.97 3.81 -2.74
CA VAL A 67 -6.86 3.83 -3.70
C VAL A 67 -6.89 2.60 -4.63
N VAL A 68 -7.06 1.39 -4.07
CA VAL A 68 -7.18 0.16 -4.86
C VAL A 68 -8.43 0.20 -5.73
N ALA A 69 -9.55 0.71 -5.21
CA ALA A 69 -10.78 0.89 -6.00
C ALA A 69 -10.58 1.87 -7.17
N PHE A 70 -9.81 2.95 -6.96
CA PHE A 70 -9.52 3.95 -7.99
C PHE A 70 -8.63 3.39 -9.10
N LEU A 71 -7.61 2.62 -8.71
CA LEU A 71 -6.66 2.02 -9.64
C LEU A 71 -7.24 0.79 -10.36
N GLY A 72 -8.13 0.05 -9.71
CA GLY A 72 -8.67 -1.22 -10.21
C GLY A 72 -7.73 -2.41 -10.04
N TYR A 73 -6.56 -2.20 -9.44
CA TYR A 73 -5.56 -3.22 -9.10
C TYR A 73 -4.75 -2.75 -7.89
N ASP A 74 -4.06 -3.68 -7.21
CA ASP A 74 -3.12 -3.33 -6.13
C ASP A 74 -1.78 -2.87 -6.75
N PRO A 75 -1.40 -1.59 -6.61
CA PRO A 75 -0.16 -1.05 -7.17
C PRO A 75 1.09 -1.43 -6.37
N THR A 76 0.97 -2.24 -5.31
CA THR A 76 2.18 -2.74 -4.67
C THR A 76 2.99 -3.60 -5.64
N PRO A 77 4.29 -3.30 -5.82
CA PRO A 77 5.13 -4.11 -6.70
C PRO A 77 5.13 -5.57 -6.24
N VAL A 78 4.87 -6.48 -7.19
CA VAL A 78 4.82 -7.94 -6.97
C VAL A 78 6.21 -8.53 -6.67
N THR A 79 7.29 -7.81 -7.02
CA THR A 79 8.68 -8.15 -6.67
C THR A 79 9.03 -7.70 -5.25
N ALA A 80 8.13 -8.02 -4.33
CA ALA A 80 8.13 -7.52 -2.99
C ALA A 80 9.05 -8.38 -2.12
N SER A 81 9.99 -7.74 -1.43
CA SER A 81 10.67 -8.34 -0.29
C SER A 81 9.65 -9.01 0.65
N LEU A 82 10.06 -10.02 1.43
CA LEU A 82 9.16 -10.70 2.37
C LEU A 82 8.38 -9.70 3.27
N ALA A 83 9.00 -8.56 3.60
CA ALA A 83 8.37 -7.41 4.26
C ALA A 83 7.24 -6.75 3.45
N GLU A 84 7.42 -6.50 2.16
CA GLU A 84 6.41 -5.88 1.29
C GLU A 84 5.25 -6.84 1.00
N ARG A 85 5.53 -8.15 0.84
CA ARG A 85 4.48 -9.18 0.73
C ARG A 85 3.66 -9.23 2.01
N PHE A 86 4.34 -9.13 3.15
CA PHE A 86 3.70 -9.07 4.46
C PHE A 86 2.80 -7.85 4.59
N GLU A 87 3.27 -6.68 4.17
CA GLU A 87 2.45 -5.47 4.23
C GLU A 87 1.22 -5.55 3.32
N ALA A 88 1.37 -6.10 2.11
CA ALA A 88 0.25 -6.30 1.18
C ALA A 88 -0.80 -7.25 1.78
N LYS A 89 -0.37 -8.38 2.35
CA LYS A 89 -1.25 -9.33 3.04
C LYS A 89 -1.92 -8.69 4.25
N ARG A 90 -1.17 -7.95 5.07
CA ARG A 90 -1.73 -7.24 6.22
C ARG A 90 -2.77 -6.20 5.77
N ARG A 91 -2.52 -5.49 4.67
CA ARG A 91 -3.46 -4.50 4.09
C ARG A 91 -4.72 -5.17 3.57
N SER A 92 -4.61 -6.31 2.88
CA SER A 92 -5.79 -7.03 2.38
C SER A 92 -6.65 -7.60 3.52
N LEU A 93 -6.02 -8.02 4.62
CA LEU A 93 -6.71 -8.54 5.79
C LEU A 93 -7.23 -7.44 6.74
N GLY A 94 -6.75 -6.20 6.64
CA GLY A 94 -7.09 -5.13 7.58
C GLY A 94 -6.47 -5.30 8.97
N ALA A 95 -5.51 -6.21 9.12
CA ALA A 95 -4.86 -6.48 10.40
C ALA A 95 -3.85 -5.38 10.76
N THR A 96 -3.66 -5.14 12.06
CA THR A 96 -2.59 -4.26 12.55
C THR A 96 -1.28 -5.03 12.75
N ILE A 97 -0.15 -4.33 12.81
CA ILE A 97 1.17 -4.95 13.05
C ILE A 97 1.17 -5.72 14.38
N ASP A 98 0.54 -5.16 15.42
CA ASP A 98 0.41 -5.78 16.75
C ASP A 98 -0.36 -7.11 16.70
N GLN A 99 -1.48 -7.16 15.98
CA GLN A 99 -2.27 -8.39 15.84
C GLN A 99 -1.50 -9.49 15.13
N VAL A 100 -0.75 -9.14 14.09
CA VAL A 100 0.06 -10.13 13.37
C VAL A 100 1.28 -10.57 14.21
N ALA A 101 1.89 -9.64 14.95
CA ALA A 101 2.96 -9.96 15.89
C ALA A 101 2.46 -10.91 16.99
N GLN A 102 1.27 -10.66 17.55
CA GLN A 102 0.66 -11.54 18.55
C GLN A 102 0.34 -12.93 17.98
N TYR A 103 -0.17 -13.00 16.75
CA TYR A 103 -0.42 -14.27 16.05
C TYR A 103 0.87 -15.07 15.84
N LEU A 104 1.97 -14.40 15.48
CA LEU A 104 3.28 -15.01 15.27
C LEU A 104 4.05 -15.25 16.59
N GLY A 105 3.54 -14.77 17.73
CA GLY A 105 4.22 -14.83 19.03
C GLY A 105 5.44 -13.91 19.14
N TRP A 106 5.52 -12.85 18.32
CA TRP A 106 6.65 -11.91 18.27
C TRP A 106 6.33 -10.58 18.95
N ASP A 107 7.39 -9.83 19.28
CA ASP A 107 7.28 -8.44 19.71
C ASP A 107 7.04 -7.49 18.51
N GLU A 108 6.15 -6.50 18.70
CA GLU A 108 5.80 -5.50 17.68
C GLU A 108 7.04 -4.72 17.19
N GLY A 109 7.95 -4.38 18.10
CA GLY A 109 9.16 -3.64 17.80
C GLY A 109 10.13 -4.42 16.92
N SER A 110 10.26 -5.73 17.16
CA SER A 110 11.06 -6.62 16.32
C SER A 110 10.51 -6.68 14.88
N LEU A 111 9.18 -6.78 14.75
CA LEU A 111 8.51 -6.81 13.46
C LEU A 111 8.66 -5.47 12.72
N ARG A 112 8.56 -4.34 13.42
CA ARG A 112 8.77 -3.00 12.84
C ARG A 112 10.19 -2.77 12.37
N ARG A 113 11.20 -3.21 13.12
CA ARG A 113 12.62 -3.11 12.71
C ARG A 113 12.88 -3.92 11.44
N TYR A 114 12.31 -5.12 11.35
CA TYR A 114 12.36 -5.93 10.15
C TYR A 114 11.70 -5.23 8.94
N LEU A 115 10.49 -4.69 9.11
CA LEU A 115 9.79 -3.96 8.03
C LEU A 115 10.53 -2.70 7.55
N ARG A 116 11.33 -2.08 8.42
CA ARG A 116 12.19 -0.94 8.05
C ARG A 116 13.53 -1.35 7.42
N GLY A 117 13.82 -2.64 7.34
CA GLY A 117 15.11 -3.14 6.85
C GLY A 117 16.28 -2.92 7.82
N GLU A 118 16.00 -2.53 9.07
CA GLU A 118 17.00 -2.31 10.12
C GLU A 118 17.50 -3.63 10.74
N TRP A 119 16.80 -4.72 10.46
CA TRP A 119 17.03 -6.02 11.10
C TRP A 119 16.67 -7.16 10.16
N GLN A 120 17.44 -8.26 10.18
CA GLN A 120 17.21 -9.47 9.39
C GLN A 120 16.53 -10.54 10.26
N LEU A 121 15.52 -11.23 9.72
CA LEU A 121 14.86 -12.35 10.40
C LEU A 121 15.78 -13.58 10.42
N SER A 122 15.73 -14.36 11.49
CA SER A 122 16.23 -15.74 11.47
C SER A 122 15.39 -16.59 10.53
N CYS A 123 15.96 -17.69 10.04
CA CYS A 123 15.29 -18.61 9.10
C CYS A 123 13.90 -19.06 9.62
N GLU A 124 13.85 -19.50 10.88
CA GLU A 124 12.59 -19.92 11.55
C GLU A 124 11.53 -18.81 11.57
N ARG A 125 11.95 -17.56 11.72
CA ARG A 125 11.03 -16.41 11.73
C ARG A 125 10.58 -16.05 10.32
N ALA A 126 11.47 -16.14 9.34
CA ALA A 126 11.11 -15.95 7.94
C ALA A 126 10.07 -17.00 7.49
N ASP A 127 10.24 -18.26 7.91
CA ASP A 127 9.32 -19.35 7.60
C ASP A 127 7.93 -19.11 8.20
N ALA A 128 7.84 -18.69 9.47
CA ALA A 128 6.57 -18.33 10.10
C ALA A 128 5.87 -17.15 9.41
N LEU A 129 6.66 -16.22 8.83
CA LEU A 129 6.11 -15.09 8.06
C LEU A 129 5.61 -15.56 6.68
N GLU A 130 6.32 -16.47 6.00
CA GLU A 130 5.85 -17.10 4.76
C GLU A 130 4.59 -17.93 4.99
N GLU A 131 4.49 -18.64 6.11
CA GLU A 131 3.26 -19.35 6.50
C GLU A 131 2.09 -18.37 6.66
N PHE A 132 2.31 -17.21 7.31
CA PHE A 132 1.32 -16.14 7.38
C PHE A 132 0.92 -15.59 6.00
N LEU A 133 1.87 -15.47 5.06
CA LEU A 133 1.57 -15.07 3.68
C LEU A 133 0.71 -16.09 2.95
N GLY A 134 0.89 -17.37 3.24
CA GLY A 134 0.11 -18.50 2.70
C GLY A 134 -1.31 -18.63 3.27
N LEU A 135 -1.67 -17.94 4.35
CA LEU A 135 -2.98 -18.09 4.99
C LEU A 135 -4.15 -17.75 4.06
N THR A 136 -5.13 -18.65 3.99
CA THR A 136 -6.40 -18.41 3.29
C THR A 136 -7.35 -17.57 4.14
N ALA A 137 -8.37 -16.96 3.50
CA ALA A 137 -9.33 -16.04 4.12
C ALA A 137 -9.93 -16.46 5.49
N PRO A 138 -10.27 -17.74 5.77
CA PRO A 138 -10.82 -18.11 7.08
C PRO A 138 -9.80 -18.02 8.23
N ALA A 139 -8.51 -18.25 7.98
CA ALA A 139 -7.49 -18.17 9.02
C ALA A 139 -7.15 -16.71 9.39
N ALA A 140 -7.38 -15.78 8.47
CA ALA A 140 -7.25 -14.35 8.73
C ALA A 140 -8.28 -13.80 9.74
N ALA A 141 -9.43 -14.45 9.87
CA ALA A 141 -10.45 -14.07 10.85
C ALA A 141 -9.94 -14.22 12.30
N SER A 142 -9.12 -15.24 12.57
CA SER A 142 -8.48 -15.46 13.87
C SER A 142 -7.49 -14.35 14.23
N VAL A 143 -6.78 -13.81 13.22
CA VAL A 143 -5.83 -12.70 13.40
C VAL A 143 -6.58 -11.40 13.73
N LEU A 144 -7.71 -11.16 13.09
CA LEU A 144 -8.55 -9.97 13.33
C LEU A 144 -9.29 -10.01 14.66
N ALA A 145 -9.61 -11.21 15.16
CA ALA A 145 -10.23 -11.41 16.46
C ALA A 145 -9.27 -11.16 17.64
N MET A 146 -7.95 -11.01 17.39
CA MET A 146 -7.00 -10.75 18.47
C MET A 146 -7.16 -9.35 19.06
N PRO A 147 -7.22 -9.24 20.41
CA PRO A 147 -7.37 -7.96 21.09
C PRO A 147 -6.11 -7.12 20.91
N ARG A 148 -6.29 -5.86 20.47
CA ARG A 148 -5.19 -4.90 20.35
C ARG A 148 -4.58 -4.71 21.75
N ARG A 149 -3.29 -4.99 21.93
CA ARG A 149 -2.64 -4.73 23.21
C ARG A 149 -2.66 -3.22 23.46
N LYS A 150 -3.12 -2.80 24.65
CA LYS A 150 -3.01 -1.40 25.06
C LYS A 150 -1.52 -1.05 25.07
N ARG A 151 -1.12 -0.10 24.22
CA ARG A 151 0.22 0.49 24.28
C ARG A 151 0.39 1.09 25.67
N TRP A 152 1.34 0.58 26.44
CA TRP A 152 1.83 1.30 27.60
C TRP A 152 2.71 2.43 27.07
N SER A 153 2.25 3.67 27.28
CA SER A 153 3.07 4.85 27.10
C SER A 153 4.13 4.86 28.20
N ALA A 154 5.39 4.83 27.81
CA ALA A 154 6.53 5.25 28.62
C ALA A 154 7.17 6.46 27.94
#